data_AF-H2ASA5-F1
#
_entry.id   AF-H2ASA5-F1
#
_cell.length_a   1.000
_cell.length_b   1.000
_cell.length_c   1.000
_cell.angle_alpha   90.00
_cell.angle_beta   90.00
_cell.angle_gamma   90.00
#
_symmetry.space_group_name_H-M   'P 1'
#
loop_
_entity.id
_entity.type
_entity.pdbx_description
1 polymer ?
#
loop_
_entity_poly.entity_id
_entity_poly.type
_entity_poly.pdbx_seq_one_letter_code
_entity_poly.pdbx_strand_id
1 'polypeptide(L)'
;MNGLSSTAHLLIRIVKSALNQRNVFTLSFNFTLNFLPVIIWLSIFNNAGLIPIEIRPAIHSKIAFYSDVFMFGDWFHELKTQSTHFNPYFSYFVSLSFMFLFLIILPLSIWYYIYYIKKLNYNIIEWYDNYFHFNNTQKINPKKPKILILPFLIPLLAYIVLNLDHTFASQLESNFNKFKDITAWFSYVILHVTTPILTAVYLYVFHPAGTLKCFSFALGLQNIAGVFTHLLFPTASPWFTHLYGINDSEHVNYKQEGFAAGLIRVDNHLGTHLNTNGFHLSPIVFGAVPSLHSAIAFQCFLFLITRCGSLKHRFISTETAMPGGNLQGDLPLREIRRNDSNISTSSSSEEDDQQPFDDDDYDVEEDFLRTKENSQFIKLYVEDVTYSNRWYFRIFNKGLIPKLLVCSYIILQWWATMYLDHHYRFDLFVGMLYSLSSFLIINSTILQPRVLKNWIDMRMGKNTDVNNEARTMGMRVFQGTKIEWFFDPLA
;
A
#
# COMPACT_ATOMS: atom_id res chain seq x y z
N MET A 1 43.02 -13.50 -1.38
CA MET A 1 41.84 -14.39 -1.55
C MET A 1 41.30 -14.24 -2.98
N ASN A 2 42.05 -14.68 -3.99
CA ASN A 2 41.75 -14.42 -5.41
C ASN A 2 41.61 -15.74 -6.17
N GLY A 3 40.41 -16.35 -6.16
CA GLY A 3 40.17 -17.60 -6.90
C GLY A 3 38.72 -18.02 -7.10
N LEU A 4 37.74 -17.26 -6.61
CA LEU A 4 36.32 -17.55 -6.81
C LEU A 4 35.82 -16.86 -8.10
N SER A 5 35.01 -17.55 -8.91
CA SER A 5 34.37 -16.96 -10.08
C SER A 5 33.44 -15.80 -9.66
N SER A 6 33.13 -14.89 -10.59
CA SER A 6 32.16 -13.80 -10.37
C SER A 6 30.80 -14.32 -9.85
N THR A 7 30.37 -15.48 -10.36
CA THR A 7 29.15 -16.16 -9.93
C THR A 7 29.24 -16.70 -8.51
N ALA A 8 30.39 -17.26 -8.10
CA ALA A 8 30.59 -17.74 -6.75
C ALA A 8 30.62 -16.58 -5.73
N HIS A 9 31.20 -15.44 -6.09
CA HIS A 9 31.14 -14.23 -5.26
C HIS A 9 29.70 -13.72 -5.07
N LEU A 10 28.89 -13.71 -6.13
CA LEU A 10 27.49 -13.34 -6.06
C LEU A 10 26.70 -14.30 -5.15
N LEU A 11 26.88 -15.61 -5.31
CA LEU A 11 26.24 -16.62 -4.46
C LEU A 11 26.60 -16.42 -2.98
N ILE A 12 27.88 -16.18 -2.67
CA ILE A 12 28.32 -15.91 -1.31
C ILE A 12 27.64 -14.65 -0.75
N ARG A 13 27.49 -13.58 -1.55
CA ARG A 13 26.79 -12.35 -1.12
C ARG A 13 25.30 -12.57 -0.92
N ILE A 14 24.65 -13.34 -1.78
CA ILE A 14 23.24 -13.74 -1.63
C ILE A 14 23.08 -14.48 -0.31
N VAL A 15 23.88 -15.51 -0.05
CA VAL A 15 23.79 -16.31 1.18
C VAL A 15 24.07 -15.44 2.41
N LYS A 16 25.15 -14.64 2.41
CA LYS A 16 25.48 -13.76 3.54
C LYS A 16 24.40 -12.71 3.81
N SER A 17 23.81 -12.14 2.77
CA SER A 17 22.76 -11.13 2.89
C SER A 17 21.41 -11.75 3.28
N ALA A 18 21.10 -12.94 2.78
CA ALA A 18 19.91 -13.70 3.17
C ALA A 18 19.95 -14.09 4.65
N LEU A 19 21.14 -14.48 5.13
CA LEU A 19 21.38 -14.72 6.55
C LEU A 19 21.39 -13.42 7.38
N ASN A 20 21.58 -12.26 6.75
CA ASN A 20 21.66 -10.95 7.40
C ASN A 20 22.58 -10.98 8.64
N GLN A 21 23.75 -11.58 8.50
CA GLN A 21 24.74 -11.79 9.58
C GLN A 21 24.26 -12.66 10.77
N ARG A 22 23.15 -13.39 10.62
CA ARG A 22 22.60 -14.30 11.64
C ARG A 22 22.89 -15.75 11.27
N ASN A 23 23.03 -16.62 12.28
CA ASN A 23 22.99 -18.06 12.05
C ASN A 23 21.54 -18.50 11.74
N VAL A 24 21.37 -19.74 11.27
CA VAL A 24 20.05 -20.27 10.84
C VAL A 24 19.03 -20.25 11.98
N PHE A 25 19.43 -20.58 13.21
CA PHE A 25 18.53 -20.58 14.37
C PHE A 25 18.03 -19.18 14.73
N THR A 26 18.95 -18.22 14.83
CA THR A 26 18.65 -16.81 15.12
C THR A 26 17.85 -16.18 13.98
N LEU A 27 18.11 -16.57 12.72
CA LEU A 27 17.31 -16.13 11.58
C LEU A 27 15.86 -16.61 11.71
N SER A 28 15.65 -17.92 11.91
CA SER A 28 14.33 -18.51 12.09
C SER A 28 13.59 -17.88 13.27
N PHE A 29 14.25 -17.73 14.43
CA PHE A 29 13.65 -17.10 15.61
C PHE A 29 13.26 -15.64 15.35
N ASN A 30 14.11 -14.87 14.70
CA ASN A 30 13.79 -13.48 14.33
C ASN A 30 12.65 -13.41 13.30
N PHE A 31 12.60 -14.35 12.35
CA PHE A 31 11.48 -14.44 11.41
C PHE A 31 10.19 -14.67 12.18
N THR A 32 10.16 -15.67 13.08
CA THR A 32 9.00 -15.96 13.95
C THR A 32 8.59 -14.74 14.76
N LEU A 33 9.52 -14.02 15.40
CA LEU A 33 9.19 -12.82 16.16
C LEU A 33 8.62 -11.69 15.29
N ASN A 34 9.16 -11.49 14.09
CA ASN A 34 8.69 -10.44 13.18
C ASN A 34 7.34 -10.77 12.54
N PHE A 35 6.96 -12.05 12.48
CA PHE A 35 5.67 -12.54 11.99
C PHE A 35 4.75 -13.05 13.10
N LEU A 36 5.10 -12.81 14.37
CA LEU A 36 4.37 -13.32 15.52
C LEU A 36 2.89 -12.93 15.50
N PRO A 37 2.49 -11.68 15.18
CA PRO A 37 1.06 -11.33 15.07
C PRO A 37 0.31 -12.15 14.01
N VAL A 38 0.95 -12.47 12.87
CA VAL A 38 0.36 -13.31 11.82
C VAL A 38 0.20 -14.76 12.32
N ILE A 39 1.23 -15.28 13.00
CA ILE A 39 1.19 -16.63 13.59
C ILE A 39 0.09 -16.73 14.66
N ILE A 40 -0.06 -15.71 15.51
CA ILE A 40 -1.13 -15.61 16.52
C ILE A 40 -2.50 -15.64 15.83
N TRP A 41 -2.71 -14.81 14.81
CA TRP A 41 -3.96 -14.82 14.05
C TRP A 41 -4.29 -16.20 13.47
N LEU A 42 -3.35 -16.82 12.76
CA LEU A 42 -3.55 -18.16 12.18
C LEU A 42 -3.85 -19.20 13.26
N SER A 43 -3.20 -19.08 14.41
CA SER A 43 -3.44 -19.96 15.57
C SER A 43 -4.85 -19.76 16.13
N ILE A 44 -5.32 -18.52 16.28
CA ILE A 44 -6.69 -18.24 16.75
C ILE A 44 -7.71 -18.80 15.74
N PHE A 45 -7.52 -18.53 14.45
CA PHE A 45 -8.42 -18.99 13.39
C PHE A 45 -8.51 -20.52 13.34
N ASN A 46 -7.37 -21.21 13.30
CA ASN A 46 -7.33 -22.67 13.22
C ASN A 46 -7.98 -23.35 14.44
N ASN A 47 -7.93 -22.70 15.61
CA ASN A 47 -8.50 -23.23 16.84
C ASN A 47 -9.91 -22.70 17.16
N ALA A 48 -10.48 -21.84 16.31
CA ALA A 48 -11.81 -21.26 16.54
C ALA A 48 -12.92 -22.32 16.66
N GLY A 49 -12.78 -23.43 15.94
CA GLY A 49 -13.70 -24.57 16.01
C GLY A 49 -13.77 -25.23 17.40
N LEU A 50 -12.75 -25.07 18.24
CA LEU A 50 -12.70 -25.64 19.59
C LEU A 50 -13.58 -24.90 20.60
N ILE A 51 -14.06 -23.70 20.26
CA ILE A 51 -14.94 -22.91 21.14
C ILE A 51 -16.31 -23.62 21.23
N PRO A 52 -16.76 -24.05 22.43
CA PRO A 52 -18.05 -24.72 22.61
C PRO A 52 -19.22 -23.86 22.10
N ILE A 53 -20.21 -24.49 21.47
CA ILE A 53 -21.33 -23.79 20.82
C ILE A 53 -22.14 -22.99 21.85
N GLU A 54 -22.22 -23.47 23.08
CA GLU A 54 -23.01 -22.92 24.17
C GLU A 54 -22.53 -21.53 24.63
N ILE A 55 -21.25 -21.20 24.39
CA ILE A 55 -20.68 -19.90 24.76
C ILE A 55 -20.52 -18.95 23.56
N ARG A 56 -20.85 -19.39 22.35
CA ARG A 56 -20.74 -18.54 21.17
C ARG A 56 -21.87 -17.51 21.14
N PRO A 57 -21.61 -16.28 20.68
CA PRO A 57 -22.63 -15.23 20.61
C PRO A 57 -23.71 -15.53 19.58
N ALA A 58 -24.79 -14.76 19.57
CA ALA A 58 -25.81 -14.87 18.54
C ALA A 58 -25.26 -14.48 17.15
N ILE A 59 -25.69 -15.20 16.11
CA ILE A 59 -25.34 -14.91 14.72
C ILE A 59 -26.24 -13.79 14.19
N HIS A 60 -25.63 -12.76 13.61
CA HIS A 60 -26.31 -11.60 13.05
C HIS A 60 -26.42 -11.75 11.52
N SER A 61 -27.44 -12.47 11.06
CA SER A 61 -27.62 -12.77 9.62
C SER A 61 -28.03 -11.55 8.79
N LYS A 62 -28.68 -10.54 9.39
CA LYS A 62 -29.29 -9.41 8.65
C LYS A 62 -28.44 -8.16 8.57
N ILE A 63 -27.52 -7.98 9.52
CA ILE A 63 -26.83 -6.69 9.72
C ILE A 63 -25.95 -6.34 8.52
N ALA A 64 -25.13 -7.29 8.04
CA ALA A 64 -24.25 -7.06 6.90
C ALA A 64 -25.03 -6.67 5.63
N PHE A 65 -26.13 -7.38 5.34
CA PHE A 65 -27.02 -7.06 4.22
C PHE A 65 -27.59 -5.64 4.32
N TYR A 66 -28.24 -5.29 5.44
CA TYR A 66 -28.85 -3.97 5.58
C TYR A 66 -27.79 -2.86 5.56
N SER A 67 -26.64 -3.08 6.20
CA SER A 67 -25.54 -2.12 6.13
C SER A 67 -25.02 -1.94 4.71
N ASP A 68 -24.97 -3.00 3.89
CA ASP A 68 -24.58 -2.89 2.48
C ASP A 68 -25.57 -2.06 1.68
N VAL A 69 -26.84 -2.45 1.67
CA VAL A 69 -27.85 -1.80 0.82
C VAL A 69 -28.08 -0.33 1.22
N PHE A 70 -28.02 0.01 2.51
CA PHE A 70 -28.22 1.38 2.98
C PHE A 70 -26.96 2.24 2.87
N MET A 71 -25.77 1.69 3.04
CA MET A 71 -24.53 2.47 2.92
C MET A 71 -24.15 2.69 1.45
N PHE A 72 -24.32 1.67 0.59
CA PHE A 72 -23.89 1.69 -0.80
C PHE A 72 -25.00 1.82 -1.84
N GLY A 73 -26.27 1.73 -1.42
CA GLY A 73 -27.42 1.78 -2.31
C GLY A 73 -27.79 0.42 -2.87
N ASP A 74 -29.10 0.22 -3.05
CA ASP A 74 -29.71 -1.04 -3.50
C ASP A 74 -29.78 -1.14 -5.04
N TRP A 75 -28.61 -1.25 -5.66
CA TRP A 75 -28.45 -1.25 -7.12
C TRP A 75 -29.12 -2.46 -7.81
N PHE A 76 -29.10 -3.62 -7.16
CA PHE A 76 -29.70 -4.85 -7.69
C PHE A 76 -31.12 -5.12 -7.19
N HIS A 77 -31.74 -4.15 -6.51
CA HIS A 77 -33.10 -4.23 -5.98
C HIS A 77 -33.32 -5.42 -5.01
N GLU A 78 -32.29 -5.79 -4.26
CA GLU A 78 -32.33 -6.91 -3.32
C GLU A 78 -33.28 -6.63 -2.16
N LEU A 79 -33.52 -5.37 -1.78
CA LEU A 79 -34.52 -5.05 -0.76
C LEU A 79 -35.90 -5.55 -1.20
N LYS A 80 -36.27 -5.38 -2.47
CA LYS A 80 -37.57 -5.85 -2.97
C LYS A 80 -37.69 -7.37 -2.90
N THR A 81 -36.60 -8.08 -3.15
CA THR A 81 -36.54 -9.55 -3.13
C THR A 81 -36.55 -10.09 -1.70
N GLN A 82 -35.83 -9.45 -0.78
CA GLN A 82 -35.56 -9.97 0.57
C GLN A 82 -36.48 -9.38 1.65
N SER A 83 -36.95 -8.14 1.50
CA SER A 83 -37.68 -7.41 2.54
C SER A 83 -38.62 -6.34 1.97
N THR A 84 -39.93 -6.58 2.01
CA THR A 84 -40.96 -5.65 1.49
C THR A 84 -41.17 -4.39 2.33
N HIS A 85 -40.50 -4.26 3.49
CA HIS A 85 -40.72 -3.16 4.43
C HIS A 85 -40.12 -1.81 4.01
N PHE A 86 -39.12 -1.79 3.13
CA PHE A 86 -38.35 -0.58 2.83
C PHE A 86 -38.54 -0.12 1.38
N ASN A 87 -38.67 1.21 1.21
CA ASN A 87 -38.69 1.83 -0.10
C ASN A 87 -37.26 1.88 -0.68
N PRO A 88 -36.99 1.35 -1.88
CA PRO A 88 -35.65 1.39 -2.49
C PRO A 88 -35.05 2.81 -2.60
N TYR A 89 -35.87 3.84 -2.82
CA TYR A 89 -35.41 5.24 -2.87
C TYR A 89 -34.83 5.72 -1.55
N PHE A 90 -35.30 5.19 -0.43
CA PHE A 90 -34.74 5.50 0.89
C PHE A 90 -33.30 4.98 1.03
N SER A 91 -32.99 3.81 0.44
CA SER A 91 -31.64 3.25 0.39
C SER A 91 -30.65 4.20 -0.29
N TYR A 92 -31.02 4.73 -1.45
CA TYR A 92 -30.19 5.70 -2.19
C TYR A 92 -30.02 7.01 -1.42
N PHE A 93 -31.08 7.50 -0.77
CA PHE A 93 -30.99 8.70 0.06
C PHE A 93 -30.01 8.54 1.23
N VAL A 94 -30.09 7.43 1.96
CA VAL A 94 -29.19 7.13 3.08
C VAL A 94 -27.75 7.00 2.59
N SER A 95 -27.55 6.29 1.48
CA SER A 95 -26.24 6.08 0.85
C SER A 95 -25.57 7.38 0.40
N LEU A 96 -26.33 8.26 -0.29
CA LEU A 96 -25.85 9.59 -0.66
C LEU A 96 -25.54 10.45 0.57
N SER A 97 -26.43 10.44 1.57
CA SER A 97 -26.21 11.17 2.83
C SER A 97 -24.94 10.70 3.54
N PHE A 98 -24.69 9.39 3.57
CA PHE A 98 -23.47 8.82 4.13
C PHE A 98 -22.22 9.31 3.38
N MET A 99 -22.23 9.23 2.04
CA MET A 99 -21.13 9.70 1.20
C MET A 99 -20.83 11.19 1.43
N PHE A 100 -21.85 12.05 1.39
CA PHE A 100 -21.67 13.49 1.56
C PHE A 100 -21.20 13.86 2.97
N LEU A 101 -21.87 13.36 4.02
CA LEU A 101 -21.58 13.75 5.40
C LEU A 101 -20.25 13.16 5.90
N PHE A 102 -20.04 11.86 5.72
CA PHE A 102 -18.95 11.13 6.36
C PHE A 102 -17.74 10.91 5.47
N LEU A 103 -17.90 10.84 4.14
CA LEU A 103 -16.79 10.57 3.23
C LEU A 103 -16.26 11.85 2.54
N ILE A 104 -17.05 12.93 2.50
CA ILE A 104 -16.66 14.21 1.89
C ILE A 104 -16.52 15.31 2.95
N ILE A 105 -17.62 15.70 3.61
CA ILE A 105 -17.64 16.88 4.50
C ILE A 105 -16.71 16.66 5.70
N LEU A 106 -16.84 15.55 6.41
CA LEU A 106 -16.03 15.27 7.59
C LEU A 106 -14.52 15.22 7.26
N PRO A 107 -14.03 14.44 6.27
CA PRO A 107 -12.59 14.38 5.99
C PRO A 107 -12.03 15.70 5.44
N LEU A 108 -12.78 16.43 4.60
CA LEU A 108 -12.35 17.74 4.12
C LEU A 108 -12.31 18.79 5.23
N SER A 109 -13.22 18.70 6.20
CA SER A 109 -13.20 19.57 7.39
C SER A 109 -11.96 19.31 8.24
N ILE A 110 -11.61 18.03 8.44
CA ILE A 110 -10.38 17.64 9.16
C ILE A 110 -9.13 18.11 8.40
N TRP A 111 -9.06 17.87 7.09
CA TRP A 111 -7.97 18.35 6.23
C TRP A 111 -7.82 19.87 6.32
N TYR A 112 -8.93 20.62 6.19
CA TYR A 112 -8.94 22.07 6.28
C TYR A 112 -8.44 22.55 7.65
N TYR A 113 -8.94 21.94 8.74
CA TYR A 113 -8.51 22.25 10.09
C TYR A 113 -7.00 22.02 10.28
N ILE A 114 -6.46 20.88 9.84
CA ILE A 114 -5.04 20.54 10.02
C ILE A 114 -4.13 21.50 9.22
N TYR A 115 -4.47 21.77 7.95
CA TYR A 115 -3.54 22.49 7.06
C TYR A 115 -3.74 24.00 7.03
N TYR A 116 -4.97 24.50 7.19
CA TYR A 116 -5.26 25.94 7.11
C TYR A 116 -5.40 26.58 8.49
N ILE A 117 -5.98 25.88 9.48
CA ILE A 117 -6.13 26.41 10.84
C ILE A 117 -4.88 26.12 11.70
N LYS A 118 -4.46 24.85 11.77
CA LYS A 118 -3.26 24.45 12.52
C LYS A 118 -1.95 24.70 11.78
N LYS A 119 -2.02 25.07 10.49
CA LYS A 119 -0.87 25.42 9.64
C LYS A 119 0.22 24.34 9.64
N LEU A 120 -0.19 23.07 9.66
CA LEU A 120 0.76 21.96 9.61
C LEU A 120 1.55 21.99 8.31
N ASN A 121 2.87 21.92 8.40
CA ASN A 121 3.78 22.03 7.25
C ASN A 121 4.42 20.69 6.85
N TYR A 122 3.88 19.57 7.31
CA TYR A 122 4.33 18.21 6.93
C TYR A 122 3.14 17.29 6.61
N ASN A 123 3.42 16.19 5.92
CA ASN A 123 2.42 15.16 5.61
C ASN A 123 2.24 14.22 6.80
N ILE A 124 1.00 14.08 7.29
CA ILE A 124 0.69 13.33 8.51
C ILE A 124 0.92 11.81 8.38
N ILE A 125 0.87 11.27 7.17
CA ILE A 125 1.16 9.85 6.91
C ILE A 125 2.64 9.64 6.59
N GLU A 126 3.27 10.56 5.87
CA GLU A 126 4.64 10.39 5.38
C GLU A 126 5.53 11.59 5.73
N TRP A 127 6.23 11.51 6.86
CA TRP A 127 7.04 12.63 7.39
C TRP A 127 8.24 12.99 6.49
N TYR A 128 8.61 12.08 5.60
CA TYR A 128 9.79 12.16 4.72
C TYR A 128 9.39 12.17 3.24
N ASP A 129 8.17 12.60 2.92
CA ASP A 129 7.67 12.62 1.55
C ASP A 129 8.45 13.56 0.60
N ASN A 130 9.08 14.59 1.15
CA ASN A 130 10.07 15.43 0.47
C ASN A 130 11.29 14.64 -0.03
N TYR A 131 11.67 13.56 0.65
CA TYR A 131 12.76 12.70 0.21
C TYR A 131 12.30 11.61 -0.77
N PHE A 132 11.05 11.14 -0.71
CA PHE A 132 10.60 10.01 -1.54
C PHE A 132 9.74 10.41 -2.76
N HIS A 133 9.03 11.55 -2.72
CA HIS A 133 7.96 11.85 -3.68
C HIS A 133 7.96 13.25 -4.26
N PHE A 134 8.56 14.24 -3.59
CA PHE A 134 8.57 15.62 -4.05
C PHE A 134 10.00 16.17 -4.19
N ASN A 135 10.23 17.12 -5.10
CA ASN A 135 11.45 17.92 -5.08
C ASN A 135 11.42 18.83 -3.84
N ASN A 136 12.59 19.09 -3.26
CA ASN A 136 12.83 19.68 -1.93
C ASN A 136 12.28 21.13 -1.83
N THR A 137 10.96 21.24 -1.85
CA THR A 137 10.20 22.48 -1.78
C THR A 137 10.00 22.79 -0.31
N GLN A 138 10.57 23.91 0.14
CA GLN A 138 10.51 24.33 1.55
C GLN A 138 9.08 24.55 2.06
N LYS A 139 8.08 24.64 1.16
CA LYS A 139 6.68 24.87 1.49
C LYS A 139 5.81 23.76 0.93
N ILE A 140 5.09 23.07 1.83
CA ILE A 140 4.10 22.07 1.43
C ILE A 140 2.90 22.75 0.77
N ASN A 141 2.40 22.12 -0.30
CA ASN A 141 1.11 22.45 -0.89
C ASN A 141 0.07 21.41 -0.44
N PRO A 142 -0.86 21.75 0.49
CA PRO A 142 -1.87 20.84 1.02
C PRO A 142 -2.83 20.27 -0.03
N LYS A 143 -2.93 20.91 -1.21
CA LYS A 143 -3.80 20.48 -2.31
C LYS A 143 -3.20 19.35 -3.15
N LYS A 144 -1.93 18.99 -2.93
CA LYS A 144 -1.31 17.89 -3.67
C LYS A 144 -2.10 16.58 -3.44
N PRO A 145 -2.41 15.80 -4.48
CA PRO A 145 -3.24 14.59 -4.36
C PRO A 145 -2.77 13.63 -3.27
N LYS A 146 -1.45 13.45 -3.10
CA LYS A 146 -0.90 12.53 -2.10
C LYS A 146 -1.09 12.99 -0.65
N ILE A 147 -1.18 14.30 -0.40
CA ILE A 147 -1.41 14.90 0.93
C ILE A 147 -2.90 14.97 1.25
N LEU A 148 -3.75 15.12 0.24
CA LEU A 148 -5.21 15.17 0.42
C LEU A 148 -5.85 13.78 0.39
N ILE A 149 -5.60 13.00 -0.66
CA ILE A 149 -6.32 11.76 -0.93
C ILE A 149 -5.95 10.67 0.07
N LEU A 150 -4.64 10.42 0.24
CA LEU A 150 -4.18 9.30 1.05
C LEU A 150 -4.66 9.38 2.52
N PRO A 151 -4.52 10.51 3.24
CA PRO A 151 -5.01 10.60 4.61
C PRO A 151 -6.52 10.81 4.78
N PHE A 152 -7.20 11.45 3.82
CA PHE A 152 -8.58 11.91 4.05
C PHE A 152 -9.60 11.29 3.10
N LEU A 153 -9.27 11.11 1.81
CA LEU A 153 -10.25 10.70 0.80
C LEU A 153 -10.13 9.22 0.39
N ILE A 154 -9.27 8.42 1.03
CA ILE A 154 -9.23 6.96 0.83
C ILE A 154 -10.61 6.32 1.00
N PRO A 155 -11.38 6.61 2.08
CA PRO A 155 -12.70 6.02 2.26
C PRO A 155 -13.68 6.41 1.14
N LEU A 156 -13.64 7.66 0.67
CA LEU A 156 -14.44 8.10 -0.47
C LEU A 156 -14.07 7.35 -1.75
N LEU A 157 -12.77 7.19 -2.03
CA LEU A 157 -12.30 6.48 -3.21
C LEU A 157 -12.71 5.00 -3.17
N ALA A 158 -12.54 4.35 -2.02
CA ALA A 158 -12.98 2.97 -1.81
C ALA A 158 -14.49 2.83 -2.01
N TYR A 159 -15.28 3.78 -1.51
CA TYR A 159 -16.73 3.80 -1.71
C TYR A 159 -17.12 3.84 -3.19
N ILE A 160 -16.47 4.71 -3.97
CA ILE A 160 -16.71 4.83 -5.41
C ILE A 160 -16.30 3.54 -6.14
N VAL A 161 -15.09 3.05 -5.88
CA VAL A 161 -14.56 1.83 -6.53
C VAL A 161 -15.42 0.62 -6.22
N LEU A 162 -15.81 0.41 -4.95
CA LEU A 162 -16.67 -0.71 -4.57
C LEU A 162 -18.03 -0.67 -5.28
N ASN A 163 -18.63 0.51 -5.42
CA ASN A 163 -19.88 0.66 -6.18
C ASN A 163 -19.71 0.38 -7.67
N LEU A 164 -18.60 0.84 -8.28
CA LEU A 164 -18.28 0.53 -9.67
C LEU A 164 -18.06 -0.98 -9.87
N ASP A 165 -17.24 -1.61 -9.03
CA ASP A 165 -16.96 -3.05 -9.09
C ASP A 165 -18.23 -3.88 -8.91
N HIS A 166 -19.10 -3.45 -7.99
CA HIS A 166 -20.37 -4.12 -7.72
C HIS A 166 -21.27 -4.20 -8.97
N THR A 167 -21.25 -3.19 -9.86
CA THR A 167 -22.02 -3.25 -11.12
C THR A 167 -21.64 -4.43 -12.02
N PHE A 168 -20.43 -4.98 -11.86
CA PHE A 168 -19.93 -6.15 -12.59
C PHE A 168 -20.08 -7.47 -11.80
N ALA A 169 -20.63 -7.43 -10.60
CA ALA A 169 -20.77 -8.55 -9.68
C ALA A 169 -22.23 -9.05 -9.53
N SER A 170 -23.11 -8.75 -10.50
CA SER A 170 -24.49 -9.21 -10.45
C SER A 170 -24.60 -10.74 -10.39
N GLN A 171 -25.53 -11.24 -9.56
CA GLN A 171 -25.77 -12.67 -9.38
C GLN A 171 -26.75 -13.25 -10.42
N LEU A 172 -26.82 -12.63 -11.61
CA LEU A 172 -27.65 -13.11 -12.72
C LEU A 172 -26.88 -14.18 -13.52
N GLU A 173 -27.57 -15.23 -13.98
CA GLU A 173 -26.96 -16.30 -14.78
C GLU A 173 -26.24 -15.76 -16.03
N SER A 174 -26.77 -14.70 -16.65
CA SER A 174 -26.16 -14.05 -17.82
C SER A 174 -24.82 -13.37 -17.52
N ASN A 175 -24.52 -13.06 -16.26
CA ASN A 175 -23.24 -12.50 -15.85
C ASN A 175 -22.15 -13.58 -15.67
N PHE A 176 -22.55 -14.85 -15.52
CA PHE A 176 -21.64 -15.95 -15.27
C PHE A 176 -21.04 -16.51 -16.55
N ASN A 177 -19.72 -16.60 -16.59
CA ASN A 177 -19.01 -17.26 -17.68
C ASN A 177 -17.63 -17.75 -17.23
N LYS A 178 -17.07 -18.70 -17.98
CA LYS A 178 -15.79 -19.33 -17.67
C LYS A 178 -14.65 -18.34 -17.49
N PHE A 179 -14.57 -17.29 -18.30
CA PHE A 179 -13.49 -16.30 -18.19
C PHE A 179 -13.55 -15.54 -16.86
N LYS A 180 -14.74 -15.04 -16.49
CA LYS A 180 -14.95 -14.35 -15.22
C LYS A 180 -14.76 -15.29 -14.03
N ASP A 181 -15.28 -16.51 -14.08
CA ASP A 181 -15.12 -17.51 -13.02
C ASP A 181 -13.64 -17.82 -12.73
N ILE A 182 -12.85 -18.09 -13.78
CA ILE A 182 -11.41 -18.36 -13.63
C ILE A 182 -10.64 -17.13 -13.17
N THR A 183 -11.00 -15.94 -13.66
CA THR A 183 -10.36 -14.68 -13.25
C THR A 183 -10.65 -14.36 -11.78
N ALA A 184 -11.91 -14.53 -11.35
CA ALA A 184 -12.32 -14.33 -9.97
C ALA A 184 -11.62 -15.34 -9.04
N TRP A 185 -11.58 -16.62 -9.43
CA TRP A 185 -10.84 -17.65 -8.70
C TRP A 185 -9.35 -17.32 -8.56
N PHE A 186 -8.70 -16.90 -9.64
CA PHE A 186 -7.28 -16.55 -9.63
C PHE A 186 -7.00 -15.42 -8.63
N SER A 187 -7.84 -14.39 -8.61
CA SER A 187 -7.72 -13.30 -7.64
C SER A 187 -8.01 -13.77 -6.21
N TYR A 188 -9.17 -14.41 -6.01
CA TYR A 188 -9.70 -14.83 -4.73
C TYR A 188 -8.81 -15.85 -4.00
N VAL A 189 -8.25 -16.82 -4.73
CA VAL A 189 -7.46 -17.92 -4.16
C VAL A 189 -5.97 -17.65 -4.30
N ILE A 190 -5.49 -17.40 -5.52
CA ILE A 190 -4.04 -17.36 -5.81
C ILE A 190 -3.44 -16.03 -5.41
N LEU A 191 -3.98 -14.91 -5.89
CA LEU A 191 -3.43 -13.59 -5.57
C LEU A 191 -3.62 -13.22 -4.11
N HIS A 192 -4.71 -13.66 -3.48
CA HIS A 192 -4.93 -13.45 -2.05
C HIS A 192 -3.80 -14.00 -1.18
N VAL A 193 -3.28 -15.19 -1.50
CA VAL A 193 -2.18 -15.82 -0.76
C VAL A 193 -0.83 -15.27 -1.19
N THR A 194 -0.62 -15.07 -2.50
CA THR A 194 0.71 -14.75 -3.05
C THR A 194 1.07 -13.27 -2.97
N THR A 195 0.11 -12.35 -3.15
CA THR A 195 0.39 -10.90 -3.12
C THR A 195 0.99 -10.38 -1.82
N PRO A 196 0.52 -10.77 -0.61
CA PRO A 196 1.17 -10.33 0.63
C PRO A 196 2.60 -10.87 0.76
N ILE A 197 2.88 -12.07 0.23
CA ILE A 197 4.23 -12.65 0.20
C ILE A 197 5.12 -11.85 -0.76
N LEU A 198 4.65 -11.57 -1.97
CA LEU A 198 5.39 -10.78 -2.96
C LEU A 198 5.64 -9.35 -2.45
N THR A 199 4.66 -8.76 -1.77
CA THR A 199 4.79 -7.45 -1.11
C THR A 199 5.85 -7.51 -0.03
N ALA A 200 5.84 -8.54 0.82
CA ALA A 200 6.85 -8.73 1.85
C ALA A 200 8.28 -8.85 1.27
N VAL A 201 8.45 -9.63 0.19
CA VAL A 201 9.74 -9.76 -0.51
C VAL A 201 10.17 -8.42 -1.09
N TYR A 202 9.26 -7.69 -1.74
CA TYR A 202 9.55 -6.38 -2.29
C TYR A 202 10.01 -5.39 -1.21
N LEU A 203 9.29 -5.31 -0.09
CA LEU A 203 9.64 -4.47 1.06
C LEU A 203 10.97 -4.86 1.69
N TYR A 204 11.32 -6.14 1.70
CA TYR A 204 12.61 -6.59 2.22
C TYR A 204 13.78 -6.21 1.31
N VAL A 205 13.59 -6.36 -0.01
CA VAL A 205 14.64 -6.15 -1.01
C VAL A 205 14.90 -4.67 -1.28
N PHE A 206 13.86 -3.86 -1.42
CA PHE A 206 13.93 -2.48 -1.92
C PHE A 206 13.76 -1.38 -0.86
N HIS A 207 13.39 -1.72 0.38
CA HIS A 207 13.07 -0.72 1.39
C HIS A 207 13.92 -0.83 2.66
N PRO A 208 13.97 0.23 3.49
CA PRO A 208 14.78 0.24 4.71
C PRO A 208 14.51 -0.95 5.62
N ALA A 209 15.58 -1.45 6.26
CA ALA A 209 15.49 -2.54 7.22
C ALA A 209 14.48 -2.21 8.32
N GLY A 210 13.55 -3.13 8.60
CA GLY A 210 12.43 -2.92 9.53
C GLY A 210 11.10 -2.57 8.87
N THR A 211 11.07 -2.18 7.59
CA THR A 211 9.82 -1.93 6.85
C THR A 211 8.98 -3.20 6.74
N LEU A 212 9.59 -4.34 6.40
CA LEU A 212 8.91 -5.65 6.37
C LEU A 212 8.30 -6.02 7.74
N LYS A 213 9.02 -5.75 8.83
CA LYS A 213 8.50 -5.99 10.19
C LYS A 213 7.23 -5.18 10.43
N CYS A 214 7.24 -3.90 10.06
CA CYS A 214 6.06 -3.03 10.19
C CYS A 214 4.88 -3.56 9.36
N PHE A 215 5.14 -4.02 8.12
CA PHE A 215 4.11 -4.64 7.29
C PHE A 215 3.50 -5.86 7.95
N SER A 216 4.33 -6.78 8.45
CA SER A 216 3.87 -8.01 9.10
C SER A 216 3.08 -7.73 10.39
N PHE A 217 3.54 -6.78 11.21
CA PHE A 217 2.81 -6.38 12.42
C PHE A 217 1.46 -5.76 12.09
N ALA A 218 1.41 -4.88 11.10
CA ALA A 218 0.17 -4.23 10.72
C ALA A 218 -0.82 -5.22 10.07
N LEU A 219 -0.33 -6.15 9.24
CA LEU A 219 -1.14 -7.23 8.67
C LEU A 219 -1.64 -8.22 9.73
N GLY A 220 -0.82 -8.57 10.71
CA GLY A 220 -1.25 -9.44 11.79
C GLY A 220 -2.25 -8.75 12.73
N LEU A 221 -2.05 -7.47 13.07
CA LEU A 221 -2.97 -6.74 13.97
C LEU A 221 -4.38 -6.60 13.36
N GLN A 222 -4.50 -6.22 12.09
CA GLN A 222 -5.80 -6.16 11.42
C GLN A 222 -6.50 -7.54 11.37
N ASN A 223 -5.72 -8.63 11.20
CA ASN A 223 -6.28 -9.96 11.05
C ASN A 223 -6.67 -10.56 12.40
N ILE A 224 -5.89 -10.28 13.45
CA ILE A 224 -6.27 -10.57 14.85
C ILE A 224 -7.58 -9.85 15.18
N ALA A 225 -7.68 -8.55 14.86
CA ALA A 225 -8.90 -7.79 15.08
C ALA A 225 -10.08 -8.38 14.29
N GLY A 226 -9.86 -8.74 13.01
CA GLY A 226 -10.88 -9.36 12.17
C GLY A 226 -11.40 -10.69 12.71
N VAL A 227 -10.51 -11.61 13.10
CA VAL A 227 -10.95 -12.90 13.68
C VAL A 227 -11.67 -12.71 15.01
N PHE A 228 -11.25 -11.75 15.85
CA PHE A 228 -12.01 -11.43 17.07
C PHE A 228 -13.39 -10.89 16.74
N THR A 229 -13.53 -10.03 15.73
CA THR A 229 -14.85 -9.56 15.28
C THR A 229 -15.70 -10.72 14.78
N HIS A 230 -15.15 -11.66 14.01
CA HIS A 230 -15.89 -12.85 13.56
C HIS A 230 -16.38 -13.71 14.74
N LEU A 231 -15.57 -13.84 15.79
CA LEU A 231 -15.90 -14.64 16.97
C LEU A 231 -16.90 -13.95 17.91
N LEU A 232 -16.81 -12.63 18.06
CA LEU A 232 -17.63 -11.85 18.99
C LEU A 232 -18.93 -11.32 18.34
N PHE A 233 -18.90 -11.11 17.04
CA PHE A 233 -19.99 -10.55 16.25
C PHE A 233 -20.11 -11.30 14.91
N PRO A 234 -20.52 -12.57 14.93
CA PRO A 234 -20.62 -13.38 13.73
C PRO A 234 -21.73 -12.85 12.82
N THR A 235 -21.44 -12.75 11.53
CA THR A 235 -22.35 -12.19 10.50
C THR A 235 -22.41 -13.10 9.28
N ALA A 236 -23.57 -13.18 8.66
CA ALA A 236 -23.75 -13.92 7.41
C ALA A 236 -23.20 -13.15 6.20
N SER A 237 -22.76 -13.90 5.20
CA SER A 237 -22.32 -13.45 3.86
C SER A 237 -23.50 -13.39 2.86
N PRO A 238 -23.29 -12.82 1.66
CA PRO A 238 -24.32 -12.75 0.62
C PRO A 238 -24.91 -14.10 0.22
N TRP A 239 -24.07 -15.11 -0.01
CA TRP A 239 -24.54 -16.44 -0.42
C TRP A 239 -25.58 -17.03 0.52
N PHE A 240 -25.48 -16.76 1.82
CA PHE A 240 -26.43 -17.26 2.81
C PHE A 240 -27.81 -16.62 2.60
N THR A 241 -27.83 -15.30 2.40
CA THR A 241 -29.05 -14.55 2.12
C THR A 241 -29.66 -14.93 0.77
N HIS A 242 -28.84 -15.18 -0.25
CA HIS A 242 -29.33 -15.60 -1.56
C HIS A 242 -29.88 -17.04 -1.57
N LEU A 243 -29.30 -17.93 -0.76
CA LEU A 243 -29.71 -19.34 -0.69
C LEU A 243 -30.94 -19.56 0.19
N TYR A 244 -30.98 -18.94 1.37
CA TYR A 244 -32.01 -19.20 2.39
C TYR A 244 -32.99 -18.04 2.60
N GLY A 245 -32.60 -16.82 2.21
CA GLY A 245 -33.36 -15.60 2.46
C GLY A 245 -33.03 -14.93 3.79
N ILE A 246 -33.23 -13.61 3.86
CA ILE A 246 -32.81 -12.79 5.02
C ILE A 246 -33.53 -13.13 6.34
N ASN A 247 -34.72 -13.73 6.26
CA ASN A 247 -35.53 -14.08 7.42
C ASN A 247 -35.41 -15.55 7.83
N ASP A 248 -34.50 -16.30 7.22
CA ASP A 248 -34.23 -17.67 7.62
C ASP A 248 -33.77 -17.71 9.09
N SER A 249 -34.34 -18.65 9.84
CA SER A 249 -34.00 -18.92 11.25
C SER A 249 -33.60 -20.37 11.47
N GLU A 250 -33.77 -21.24 10.48
CA GLU A 250 -33.45 -22.66 10.56
C GLU A 250 -31.95 -22.89 10.36
N HIS A 251 -31.36 -22.24 9.35
CA HIS A 251 -29.96 -22.40 8.93
C HIS A 251 -29.01 -21.42 9.62
N VAL A 252 -29.54 -20.41 10.34
CA VAL A 252 -28.74 -19.46 11.13
C VAL A 252 -28.29 -20.10 12.44
N ASN A 253 -27.39 -21.08 12.37
CA ASN A 253 -26.91 -21.82 13.53
C ASN A 253 -25.46 -22.34 13.33
N TYR A 254 -24.77 -22.66 14.42
CA TYR A 254 -23.36 -23.11 14.39
C TYR A 254 -23.13 -24.53 13.85
N LYS A 255 -24.17 -25.26 13.46
CA LYS A 255 -24.06 -26.56 12.78
C LYS A 255 -24.05 -26.41 11.25
N GLN A 256 -24.32 -25.22 10.73
CA GLN A 256 -24.25 -24.93 9.30
C GLN A 256 -22.83 -25.16 8.79
N GLU A 257 -22.70 -25.94 7.71
CA GLU A 257 -21.42 -26.14 7.04
C GLU A 257 -21.05 -24.96 6.14
N GLY A 258 -19.74 -24.77 5.92
CA GLY A 258 -19.25 -23.76 4.99
C GLY A 258 -19.66 -24.07 3.55
N PHE A 259 -20.00 -23.03 2.79
CA PHE A 259 -20.43 -23.13 1.40
C PHE A 259 -19.47 -22.42 0.47
N ALA A 260 -19.08 -23.08 -0.63
CA ALA A 260 -18.13 -22.52 -1.60
C ALA A 260 -18.74 -21.46 -2.52
N ALA A 261 -20.07 -21.28 -2.52
CA ALA A 261 -20.78 -20.26 -3.29
C ALA A 261 -20.39 -20.26 -4.77
N GLY A 262 -20.04 -19.09 -5.33
CA GLY A 262 -19.67 -18.98 -6.75
C GLY A 262 -18.47 -19.84 -7.18
N LEU A 263 -17.63 -20.31 -6.24
CA LEU A 263 -16.50 -21.19 -6.55
C LEU A 263 -16.93 -22.58 -7.01
N ILE A 264 -18.18 -23.00 -6.76
CA ILE A 264 -18.72 -24.26 -7.31
C ILE A 264 -18.69 -24.24 -8.85
N ARG A 265 -18.88 -23.07 -9.47
CA ARG A 265 -18.77 -22.93 -10.92
C ARG A 265 -17.35 -23.22 -11.41
N VAL A 266 -16.34 -22.82 -10.63
CA VAL A 266 -14.92 -23.04 -10.94
C VAL A 266 -14.57 -24.52 -10.81
N ASP A 267 -15.03 -25.17 -9.75
CA ASP A 267 -14.90 -26.60 -9.54
C ASP A 267 -15.45 -27.39 -10.76
N ASN A 268 -16.63 -27.01 -11.26
CA ASN A 268 -17.21 -27.58 -12.47
C ASN A 268 -16.34 -27.35 -13.73
N HIS A 269 -15.76 -26.16 -13.91
CA HIS A 269 -14.89 -25.86 -15.06
C HIS A 269 -13.57 -26.65 -15.04
N LEU A 270 -13.06 -26.96 -13.84
CA LEU A 270 -11.79 -27.67 -13.65
C LEU A 270 -11.97 -29.18 -13.48
N GLY A 271 -13.19 -29.66 -13.27
CA GLY A 271 -13.46 -31.07 -12.97
C GLY A 271 -12.89 -31.50 -11.60
N THR A 272 -12.87 -30.60 -10.62
CA THR A 272 -12.33 -30.86 -9.27
C THR A 272 -13.35 -30.47 -8.20
N HIS A 273 -13.15 -30.93 -6.97
CA HIS A 273 -13.92 -30.47 -5.80
C HIS A 273 -13.03 -29.74 -4.78
N LEU A 274 -11.92 -29.16 -5.24
CA LEU A 274 -10.91 -28.58 -4.36
C LEU A 274 -11.45 -27.40 -3.56
N ASN A 275 -12.18 -26.50 -4.21
CA ASN A 275 -12.71 -25.33 -3.52
C ASN A 275 -13.86 -25.75 -2.58
N THR A 276 -14.78 -26.58 -3.06
CA THR A 276 -15.88 -27.12 -2.26
C THR A 276 -15.38 -27.78 -0.98
N ASN A 277 -14.47 -28.75 -1.09
CA ASN A 277 -13.90 -29.46 0.05
C ASN A 277 -13.15 -28.52 1.02
N GLY A 278 -12.48 -27.49 0.51
CA GLY A 278 -11.79 -26.50 1.33
C GLY A 278 -12.74 -25.69 2.21
N PHE A 279 -13.88 -25.25 1.66
CA PHE A 279 -14.85 -24.42 2.39
C PHE A 279 -15.62 -25.19 3.47
N HIS A 280 -15.91 -26.48 3.26
CA HIS A 280 -16.52 -27.33 4.28
C HIS A 280 -15.64 -27.48 5.54
N LEU A 281 -14.33 -27.23 5.43
CA LEU A 281 -13.38 -27.29 6.55
C LEU A 281 -13.23 -25.95 7.30
N SER A 282 -13.92 -24.88 6.89
CA SER A 282 -13.77 -23.58 7.54
C SER A 282 -14.28 -23.62 8.99
N PRO A 283 -13.47 -23.23 9.99
CA PRO A 283 -13.88 -23.21 11.39
C PRO A 283 -14.86 -22.07 11.71
N ILE A 284 -14.98 -21.08 10.82
CA ILE A 284 -15.82 -19.90 10.97
C ILE A 284 -16.65 -19.73 9.69
N VAL A 285 -17.93 -20.10 9.76
CA VAL A 285 -18.88 -19.96 8.64
C VAL A 285 -19.48 -18.55 8.60
N PHE A 286 -19.88 -18.01 9.76
CA PHE A 286 -20.48 -16.68 9.89
C PHE A 286 -19.43 -15.60 10.20
N GLY A 287 -18.44 -15.47 9.32
CA GLY A 287 -17.32 -14.54 9.46
C GLY A 287 -17.25 -13.47 8.36
N ALA A 288 -18.40 -12.95 7.90
CA ALA A 288 -18.40 -12.01 6.77
C ALA A 288 -17.73 -10.65 7.10
N VAL A 289 -18.10 -10.03 8.22
CA VAL A 289 -17.62 -8.69 8.63
C VAL A 289 -16.50 -8.80 9.68
N PRO A 290 -15.31 -8.21 9.45
CA PRO A 290 -14.83 -7.59 8.21
C PRO A 290 -14.30 -8.62 7.21
N SER A 291 -14.21 -8.24 5.93
CA SER A 291 -13.52 -9.04 4.93
C SER A 291 -12.00 -8.97 5.12
N LEU A 292 -11.38 -10.12 5.44
CA LEU A 292 -9.93 -10.26 5.46
C LEU A 292 -9.30 -10.23 4.06
N HIS A 293 -10.05 -10.60 3.01
CA HIS A 293 -9.62 -10.43 1.62
C HIS A 293 -9.38 -8.96 1.29
N SER A 294 -10.33 -8.09 1.65
CA SER A 294 -10.18 -6.65 1.50
C SER A 294 -9.06 -6.10 2.38
N ALA A 295 -9.03 -6.47 3.66
CA ALA A 295 -8.03 -5.96 4.60
C ALA A 295 -6.60 -6.28 4.13
N ILE A 296 -6.32 -7.52 3.70
CA ILE A 296 -5.00 -7.92 3.23
C ILE A 296 -4.62 -7.18 1.94
N ALA A 297 -5.54 -7.07 0.98
CA ALA A 297 -5.29 -6.37 -0.28
C ALA A 297 -4.99 -4.89 -0.06
N PHE A 298 -5.76 -4.25 0.81
CA PHE A 298 -5.57 -2.85 1.14
C PHE A 298 -4.28 -2.60 1.93
N GLN A 299 -3.87 -3.55 2.78
CA GLN A 299 -2.61 -3.46 3.51
C GLN A 299 -1.40 -3.49 2.58
N CYS A 300 -1.45 -4.33 1.54
CA CYS A 300 -0.42 -4.36 0.49
C CYS A 300 -0.35 -3.01 -0.23
N PHE A 301 -1.51 -2.43 -0.57
CA PHE A 301 -1.61 -1.13 -1.22
C PHE A 301 -1.03 0.00 -0.39
N LEU A 302 -1.39 0.11 0.89
CA LEU A 302 -0.90 1.19 1.75
C LEU A 302 0.63 1.19 1.82
N PHE A 303 1.25 0.02 1.98
CA PHE A 303 2.70 -0.08 2.01
C PHE A 303 3.34 0.21 0.64
N LEU A 304 2.81 -0.29 -0.47
CA LEU A 304 3.40 -0.06 -1.78
C LEU A 304 3.20 1.39 -2.26
N ILE A 305 2.05 2.02 -2.00
CA ILE A 305 1.79 3.41 -2.39
C ILE A 305 2.63 4.42 -1.59
N THR A 306 2.87 4.12 -0.31
CA THR A 306 3.68 4.98 0.57
C THR A 306 5.17 4.71 0.43
N ARG A 307 5.61 3.50 0.09
CA ARG A 307 7.06 3.18 0.06
C ARG A 307 7.68 3.33 -1.31
N CYS A 308 6.97 3.01 -2.38
CA CYS A 308 7.51 3.12 -3.73
C CYS A 308 7.77 4.59 -4.08
N GLY A 309 9.04 5.00 -4.07
CA GLY A 309 9.50 6.34 -4.45
C GLY A 309 8.94 6.75 -5.81
N SER A 310 8.57 8.02 -5.94
CA SER A 310 8.05 8.57 -7.21
C SER A 310 9.14 9.27 -8.03
N LEU A 311 10.27 9.57 -7.39
CA LEU A 311 11.38 10.32 -7.95
C LEU A 311 12.65 9.50 -7.80
N LYS A 312 13.39 9.39 -8.91
CA LYS A 312 14.65 8.67 -8.99
C LYS A 312 15.69 9.44 -9.82
N HIS A 313 16.98 9.17 -9.59
CA HIS A 313 18.20 9.82 -10.13
C HIS A 313 18.54 11.22 -9.59
N ARG A 314 18.07 11.60 -8.40
CA ARG A 314 18.25 12.98 -7.88
C ARG A 314 19.58 13.26 -7.21
N PHE A 315 20.34 12.22 -6.86
CA PHE A 315 21.58 12.36 -6.08
C PHE A 315 22.83 12.07 -6.93
N ILE A 316 22.72 12.17 -8.26
CA ILE A 316 23.84 12.10 -9.19
C ILE A 316 24.58 13.44 -9.13
N SER A 317 25.72 13.49 -8.42
CA SER A 317 26.72 14.51 -8.71
C SER A 317 27.48 14.08 -9.98
N THR A 318 27.30 14.82 -11.08
CA THR A 318 28.11 14.68 -12.29
C THR A 318 29.54 15.11 -12.01
N GLU A 319 30.37 14.18 -11.54
CA GLU A 319 31.84 14.28 -11.65
C GLU A 319 32.39 13.44 -12.82
N THR A 320 31.52 12.91 -13.68
CA THR A 320 31.93 12.20 -14.91
C THR A 320 31.50 12.96 -16.16
N ALA A 321 31.81 14.25 -16.21
CA ALA A 321 31.96 14.99 -17.46
C ALA A 321 33.32 15.70 -17.40
N MET A 322 34.41 14.93 -17.58
CA MET A 322 35.68 15.52 -17.99
C MET A 322 35.79 15.46 -19.51
N PRO A 323 36.39 16.49 -20.12
CA PRO A 323 36.14 16.90 -21.49
C PRO A 323 36.98 16.10 -22.48
N GLY A 324 36.39 15.80 -23.64
CA GLY A 324 37.17 15.39 -24.79
C GLY A 324 38.13 16.50 -25.21
N GLY A 325 39.42 16.23 -25.05
CA GLY A 325 40.60 16.83 -25.68
C GLY A 325 40.51 18.21 -26.32
N ASN A 326 41.28 19.16 -25.77
CA ASN A 326 42.54 19.54 -26.38
C ASN A 326 43.43 20.30 -25.38
N LEU A 327 44.63 19.77 -25.18
CA LEU A 327 45.74 20.41 -24.49
C LEU A 327 46.37 21.44 -25.44
N GLN A 328 46.22 22.73 -25.15
CA GLN A 328 47.24 23.73 -25.47
C GLN A 328 46.98 25.00 -24.62
N GLY A 329 47.98 25.46 -23.87
CA GLY A 329 48.05 26.84 -23.37
C GLY A 329 47.96 27.02 -21.86
N ASP A 330 49.12 26.96 -21.21
CA ASP A 330 49.64 27.84 -20.16
C ASP A 330 48.76 28.20 -18.93
N LEU A 331 49.29 27.79 -17.76
CA LEU A 331 49.00 28.36 -16.44
C LEU A 331 49.33 29.87 -16.41
N PRO A 332 48.62 30.67 -15.60
CA PRO A 332 49.24 31.01 -14.32
C PRO A 332 48.30 31.08 -13.10
N LEU A 333 48.92 30.80 -11.95
CA LEU A 333 48.47 31.02 -10.58
C LEU A 333 47.91 32.43 -10.36
N ARG A 334 46.83 32.56 -9.59
CA ARG A 334 46.58 33.80 -8.81
C ARG A 334 45.76 33.58 -7.53
N GLU A 335 46.50 33.69 -6.43
CA GLU A 335 46.21 34.32 -5.14
C GLU A 335 44.77 34.56 -4.68
N ILE A 336 44.53 34.05 -3.47
CA ILE A 336 43.56 34.50 -2.47
C ILE A 336 43.68 36.02 -2.28
N ARG A 337 42.58 36.76 -2.44
CA ARG A 337 42.39 38.09 -1.82
C ARG A 337 41.03 38.23 -1.15
N ARG A 338 41.12 38.65 0.10
CA ARG A 338 40.07 39.15 0.99
C ARG A 338 39.72 40.61 0.65
N ASN A 339 38.52 40.96 1.12
CA ASN A 339 38.05 42.25 1.65
C ASN A 339 37.36 43.28 0.72
N ASP A 340 36.13 43.57 1.15
CA ASP A 340 35.58 44.88 1.53
C ASP A 340 34.98 45.83 0.48
N SER A 341 33.70 46.11 0.75
CA SER A 341 33.11 47.43 1.01
C SER A 341 32.26 48.14 -0.07
N ASN A 342 31.15 48.68 0.47
CA ASN A 342 30.42 49.91 0.12
C ASN A 342 29.36 49.86 -1.01
N ILE A 343 28.07 50.01 -0.68
CA ILE A 343 27.30 51.27 -0.41
C ILE A 343 27.17 52.10 -1.68
N SER A 344 26.03 52.10 -2.39
CA SER A 344 24.88 53.05 -2.35
C SER A 344 24.28 53.03 -3.78
N THR A 345 23.03 53.37 -4.15
CA THR A 345 22.05 54.35 -3.68
C THR A 345 20.72 54.08 -4.40
N SER A 346 19.63 54.57 -3.82
CA SER A 346 18.23 54.61 -4.29
C SER A 346 17.97 55.46 -5.53
N SER A 347 16.93 55.12 -6.33
CA SER A 347 15.71 55.97 -6.50
C SER A 347 14.71 55.43 -7.55
N SER A 348 13.45 55.40 -7.12
CA SER A 348 12.14 55.38 -7.80
C SER A 348 11.99 55.77 -9.28
N SER A 349 11.10 55.06 -9.98
CA SER A 349 9.98 55.64 -10.74
C SER A 349 8.92 54.57 -11.07
N GLU A 350 7.65 54.95 -10.91
CA GLU A 350 6.43 54.22 -11.27
C GLU A 350 6.30 54.06 -12.79
N GLU A 351 5.68 52.98 -13.26
CA GLU A 351 4.72 53.00 -14.37
C GLU A 351 3.94 51.68 -14.44
N ASP A 352 2.61 51.83 -14.56
CA ASP A 352 1.62 50.80 -14.88
C ASP A 352 1.96 50.13 -16.22
N ASP A 353 1.83 48.81 -16.30
CA ASP A 353 1.42 48.18 -17.56
C ASP A 353 0.68 46.86 -17.32
N GLN A 354 -0.47 46.74 -17.99
CA GLN A 354 -1.32 45.57 -18.02
C GLN A 354 -0.83 44.57 -19.09
N GLN A 355 -1.05 43.28 -18.79
CA GLN A 355 -1.10 42.09 -19.66
C GLN A 355 0.22 41.33 -19.90
N PRO A 356 0.18 40.04 -20.31
CA PRO A 356 -0.90 39.04 -20.29
C PRO A 356 -0.49 37.73 -19.56
N PHE A 357 -1.42 36.78 -19.51
CA PHE A 357 -1.11 35.36 -19.33
C PHE A 357 -0.06 34.93 -20.37
N ASP A 358 1.09 34.44 -19.91
CA ASP A 358 2.06 33.74 -20.76
C ASP A 358 2.44 32.39 -20.12
N ASP A 359 2.57 31.42 -21.01
CA ASP A 359 2.70 30.00 -20.78
C ASP A 359 3.90 29.62 -19.90
N ASP A 360 3.71 28.56 -19.10
CA ASP A 360 4.74 27.90 -18.29
C ASP A 360 5.87 27.36 -19.19
N ASP A 361 6.90 28.17 -19.45
CA ASP A 361 8.18 27.67 -19.91
C ASP A 361 8.92 27.08 -18.70
N TYR A 362 8.90 25.75 -18.64
CA TYR A 362 9.57 24.98 -17.60
C TYR A 362 11.08 25.07 -17.81
N ASP A 363 11.73 26.05 -17.17
CA ASP A 363 13.19 26.17 -17.15
C ASP A 363 13.85 25.02 -16.36
N VAL A 364 14.09 23.92 -17.07
CA VAL A 364 14.82 22.72 -16.60
C VAL A 364 16.24 23.07 -16.12
N GLU A 365 16.80 24.17 -16.63
CA GLU A 365 18.20 24.56 -16.43
C GLU A 365 18.44 25.25 -15.07
N GLU A 366 17.46 25.98 -14.55
CA GLU A 366 17.54 26.64 -13.24
C GLU A 366 17.36 25.64 -12.07
N ASP A 367 16.54 24.59 -12.25
CA ASP A 367 16.37 23.49 -11.28
C ASP A 367 17.61 22.57 -11.24
N PHE A 368 18.33 22.46 -12.37
CA PHE A 368 19.60 21.72 -12.46
C PHE A 368 20.77 22.43 -11.75
N LEU A 369 20.79 23.77 -11.72
CA LEU A 369 21.80 24.53 -10.99
C LEU A 369 21.52 24.59 -9.48
N ARG A 370 20.24 24.56 -9.06
CA ARG A 370 19.85 24.49 -7.63
C ARG A 370 20.08 23.13 -6.98
N THR A 371 20.10 22.06 -7.76
CA THR A 371 20.41 20.70 -7.26
C THR A 371 21.89 20.51 -6.91
N LYS A 372 22.77 21.40 -7.40
CA LYS A 372 24.23 21.32 -7.25
C LYS A 372 24.74 21.54 -5.82
N GLU A 373 24.01 22.27 -4.97
CA GLU A 373 24.45 22.60 -3.60
C GLU A 373 23.93 21.66 -2.49
N ASN A 374 23.06 20.67 -2.78
CA ASN A 374 22.25 20.01 -1.75
C ASN A 374 22.28 18.47 -1.70
N SER A 375 23.30 17.80 -2.25
CA SER A 375 23.47 16.35 -2.00
C SER A 375 23.97 16.07 -0.57
N GLN A 376 23.12 16.28 0.44
CA GLN A 376 23.39 16.02 1.86
C GLN A 376 23.44 14.52 2.22
N PHE A 377 23.18 13.62 1.27
CA PHE A 377 23.21 12.17 1.48
C PHE A 377 24.60 11.58 1.26
N ILE A 378 24.97 10.62 2.11
CA ILE A 378 26.18 9.82 1.94
C ILE A 378 26.10 9.03 0.64
N LYS A 379 27.13 9.16 -0.20
CA LYS A 379 27.28 8.39 -1.43
C LYS A 379 27.72 6.96 -1.11
N LEU A 380 26.83 5.99 -1.34
CA LEU A 380 27.06 4.58 -1.03
C LEU A 380 27.61 3.77 -2.21
N TYR A 381 27.41 4.25 -3.44
CA TYR A 381 27.82 3.62 -4.70
C TYR A 381 28.11 4.67 -5.77
N VAL A 382 28.76 4.24 -6.86
CA VAL A 382 28.94 5.04 -8.08
C VAL A 382 27.96 4.52 -9.13
N GLU A 383 27.05 5.38 -9.59
CA GLU A 383 26.08 5.02 -10.62
C GLU A 383 26.71 5.08 -12.02
N ASP A 384 26.51 4.03 -12.82
CA ASP A 384 26.88 4.00 -14.24
C ASP A 384 25.69 4.53 -15.06
N VAL A 385 25.71 5.82 -15.39
CA VAL A 385 24.62 6.53 -16.08
C VAL A 385 24.29 5.91 -17.44
N THR A 386 25.30 5.39 -18.15
CA THR A 386 25.11 4.70 -19.44
C THR A 386 24.33 3.41 -19.25
N TYR A 387 24.59 2.69 -18.16
CA TYR A 387 23.88 1.46 -17.82
C TYR A 387 22.48 1.73 -17.25
N SER A 388 22.32 2.74 -16.39
CA SER A 388 21.04 3.05 -15.73
C SER A 388 20.02 3.70 -16.66
N ASN A 389 20.46 4.43 -17.70
CA ASN A 389 19.57 5.04 -18.70
C ASN A 389 18.93 4.07 -19.70
N ARG A 390 19.28 2.78 -19.66
CA ARG A 390 18.67 1.79 -20.55
C ARG A 390 17.16 1.76 -20.36
N TRP A 391 16.43 1.68 -21.48
CA TRP A 391 14.98 1.86 -21.51
C TRP A 391 14.22 0.93 -20.54
N TYR A 392 14.67 -0.31 -20.38
CA TYR A 392 13.98 -1.28 -19.53
C TYR A 392 14.09 -0.91 -18.04
N PHE A 393 15.18 -0.27 -17.60
CA PHE A 393 15.27 0.21 -16.22
C PHE A 393 14.26 1.33 -15.95
N ARG A 394 13.95 2.18 -16.93
CA ARG A 394 12.96 3.28 -16.75
C ARG A 394 11.59 2.78 -16.31
N ILE A 395 11.18 1.59 -16.73
CA ILE A 395 9.90 0.96 -16.38
C ILE A 395 9.89 0.53 -14.90
N PHE A 396 10.98 -0.09 -14.45
CA PHE A 396 11.13 -0.55 -13.07
C PHE A 396 11.50 0.58 -12.09
N ASN A 397 12.08 1.68 -12.59
CA ASN A 397 12.66 2.68 -11.71
C ASN A 397 11.61 3.52 -10.97
N LYS A 398 10.53 3.97 -11.63
CA LYS A 398 9.60 4.95 -11.04
C LYS A 398 8.63 4.41 -9.97
N GLY A 399 8.89 3.22 -9.41
CA GLY A 399 7.96 2.56 -8.50
C GLY A 399 6.56 2.34 -9.09
N LEU A 400 6.41 2.52 -10.41
CA LEU A 400 5.14 2.57 -11.12
C LEU A 400 4.54 1.18 -11.23
N ILE A 401 5.36 0.17 -11.57
CA ILE A 401 4.89 -1.22 -11.67
C ILE A 401 4.27 -1.70 -10.35
N PRO A 402 4.94 -1.63 -9.18
CA PRO A 402 4.32 -2.06 -7.93
C PRO A 402 3.01 -1.32 -7.61
N LYS A 403 2.94 -0.01 -7.89
CA LYS A 403 1.72 0.79 -7.69
C LYS A 403 0.58 0.34 -8.61
N LEU A 404 0.85 0.14 -9.89
CA LEU A 404 -0.16 -0.33 -10.84
C LEU A 404 -0.65 -1.73 -10.49
N LEU A 405 0.27 -2.66 -10.22
CA LEU A 405 -0.08 -4.04 -9.87
C LEU A 405 -0.95 -4.10 -8.61
N VAL A 406 -0.61 -3.34 -7.56
CA VAL A 406 -1.38 -3.38 -6.31
C VAL A 406 -2.73 -2.66 -6.43
N CYS A 407 -2.82 -1.58 -7.20
CA CYS A 407 -4.10 -0.93 -7.50
C CYS A 407 -5.02 -1.87 -8.27
N SER A 408 -4.51 -2.51 -9.33
CA SER A 408 -5.27 -3.51 -10.10
C SER A 408 -5.68 -4.69 -9.25
N TYR A 409 -4.81 -5.14 -8.35
CA TYR A 409 -5.10 -6.26 -7.45
C TYR A 409 -6.26 -5.95 -6.50
N ILE A 410 -6.32 -4.76 -5.88
CA ILE A 410 -7.46 -4.44 -4.99
C ILE A 410 -8.78 -4.48 -5.74
N ILE A 411 -8.86 -3.80 -6.88
CA ILE A 411 -10.06 -3.73 -7.71
C ILE A 411 -10.50 -5.15 -8.09
N LEU A 412 -9.54 -5.95 -8.57
CA LEU A 412 -9.81 -7.33 -8.95
C LEU A 412 -10.21 -8.21 -7.76
N GLN A 413 -9.64 -8.01 -6.59
CA GLN A 413 -9.94 -8.78 -5.37
C GLN A 413 -11.33 -8.44 -4.84
N TRP A 414 -11.70 -7.16 -4.77
CA TRP A 414 -13.03 -6.73 -4.33
C TRP A 414 -14.12 -7.22 -5.27
N TRP A 415 -13.95 -7.01 -6.59
CA TRP A 415 -14.86 -7.57 -7.58
C TRP A 415 -14.97 -9.09 -7.43
N ALA A 416 -13.86 -9.83 -7.34
CA ALA A 416 -13.88 -11.29 -7.25
C ALA A 416 -14.65 -11.79 -6.02
N THR A 417 -14.49 -11.14 -4.87
CA THR A 417 -15.18 -11.53 -3.63
C THR A 417 -16.69 -11.31 -3.69
N MET A 418 -17.15 -10.27 -4.37
CA MET A 418 -18.59 -10.02 -4.60
C MET A 418 -19.13 -10.92 -5.70
N TYR A 419 -18.40 -11.08 -6.80
CA TYR A 419 -18.80 -11.92 -7.94
C TYR A 419 -18.94 -13.40 -7.56
N LEU A 420 -18.11 -13.89 -6.63
CA LEU A 420 -18.19 -15.23 -6.06
C LEU A 420 -19.18 -15.34 -4.90
N ASP A 421 -19.89 -14.26 -4.58
CA ASP A 421 -20.99 -14.19 -3.60
C ASP A 421 -20.56 -14.41 -2.13
N HIS A 422 -19.28 -14.15 -1.83
CA HIS A 422 -18.72 -14.34 -0.49
C HIS A 422 -18.78 -13.10 0.40
N HIS A 423 -18.85 -11.91 -0.19
CA HIS A 423 -18.71 -10.65 0.55
C HIS A 423 -19.64 -9.55 0.01
N TYR A 424 -20.19 -8.77 0.94
CA TYR A 424 -20.86 -7.51 0.67
C TYR A 424 -19.83 -6.38 0.49
N ARG A 425 -20.20 -5.28 -0.20
CA ARG A 425 -19.37 -4.05 -0.24
C ARG A 425 -19.12 -3.52 1.17
N PHE A 426 -20.12 -3.63 2.05
CA PHE A 426 -20.00 -3.24 3.45
C PHE A 426 -18.81 -3.89 4.17
N ASP A 427 -18.71 -5.21 4.16
CA ASP A 427 -17.63 -5.89 4.87
C ASP A 427 -16.26 -5.69 4.19
N LEU A 428 -16.22 -5.50 2.86
CA LEU A 428 -15.02 -5.09 2.15
C LEU A 428 -14.56 -3.70 2.61
N PHE A 429 -15.48 -2.75 2.76
CA PHE A 429 -15.18 -1.41 3.25
C PHE A 429 -14.70 -1.42 4.71
N VAL A 430 -15.33 -2.18 5.59
CA VAL A 430 -14.89 -2.33 6.98
C VAL A 430 -13.50 -3.00 7.04
N GLY A 431 -13.23 -3.99 6.20
CA GLY A 431 -11.90 -4.60 6.07
C GLY A 431 -10.81 -3.60 5.66
N MET A 432 -11.13 -2.71 4.71
CA MET A 432 -10.24 -1.60 4.33
C MET A 432 -9.98 -0.66 5.52
N LEU A 433 -11.00 -0.33 6.31
CA LEU A 433 -10.84 0.51 7.51
C LEU A 433 -9.99 -0.17 8.60
N TYR A 434 -10.08 -1.49 8.77
CA TYR A 434 -9.24 -2.24 9.70
C TYR A 434 -7.77 -2.18 9.28
N SER A 435 -7.51 -2.37 7.98
CA SER A 435 -6.18 -2.21 7.39
C SER A 435 -5.64 -0.79 7.56
N LEU A 436 -6.43 0.23 7.21
CA LEU A 436 -6.04 1.62 7.38
C LEU A 436 -5.71 1.96 8.83
N SER A 437 -6.55 1.54 9.78
CA SER A 437 -6.33 1.79 11.21
C SER A 437 -5.04 1.14 11.71
N SER A 438 -4.84 -0.14 11.41
CA SER A 438 -3.62 -0.88 11.78
C SER A 438 -2.37 -0.27 11.15
N PHE A 439 -2.44 0.10 9.87
CA PHE A 439 -1.37 0.82 9.18
C PHE A 439 -1.05 2.13 9.88
N LEU A 440 -2.04 2.98 10.19
CA LEU A 440 -1.80 4.27 10.83
C LEU A 440 -1.16 4.11 12.22
N ILE A 441 -1.59 3.12 13.01
CA ILE A 441 -0.99 2.79 14.31
C ILE A 441 0.48 2.43 14.14
N ILE A 442 0.80 1.47 13.27
CA ILE A 442 2.18 1.01 13.08
C ILE A 442 3.04 2.08 12.40
N ASN A 443 2.46 2.84 11.47
CA ASN A 443 3.15 3.87 10.73
C ASN A 443 3.60 5.01 11.65
N SER A 444 2.68 5.51 12.49
CA SER A 444 2.95 6.62 13.42
C SER A 444 3.82 6.23 14.61
N THR A 445 3.74 4.98 15.10
CA THR A 445 4.46 4.56 16.32
C THR A 445 5.80 3.87 16.07
N ILE A 446 5.99 3.26 14.89
CA ILE A 446 7.19 2.46 14.58
C ILE A 446 7.81 2.90 13.25
N LEU A 447 7.06 2.84 12.15
CA LEU A 447 7.65 2.99 10.81
C LEU A 447 8.31 4.36 10.61
N GLN A 448 7.58 5.45 10.86
CA GLN A 448 8.12 6.80 10.69
C GLN A 448 9.19 7.14 11.76
N PRO A 449 8.90 7.05 13.08
CA PRO A 449 9.82 7.56 14.09
C PRO A 449 11.03 6.68 14.37
N ARG A 450 10.95 5.36 14.16
CA ARG A 450 12.02 4.42 14.53
C ARG A 450 12.73 3.82 13.33
N VAL A 451 12.00 3.45 12.28
CA VAL A 451 12.59 2.81 11.10
C VAL A 451 13.12 3.86 10.12
N LEU A 452 12.23 4.70 9.59
CA LEU A 452 12.61 5.67 8.55
C LEU A 452 13.50 6.78 9.10
N LYS A 453 13.18 7.32 10.28
CA LYS A 453 14.02 8.35 10.90
C LYS A 453 15.47 7.89 11.04
N ASN A 454 15.69 6.72 11.63
CA ASN A 454 17.03 6.20 11.83
C ASN A 454 17.74 5.97 10.48
N TRP A 455 17.03 5.37 9.52
CA TRP A 455 17.56 5.14 8.19
C TRP A 455 17.98 6.43 7.47
N ILE A 456 17.13 7.46 7.51
CA ILE A 456 17.41 8.76 6.91
C ILE A 456 18.56 9.46 7.66
N ASP A 457 18.57 9.45 8.99
CA ASP A 457 19.66 10.05 9.77
C ASP A 457 21.02 9.40 9.46
N MET A 458 21.07 8.08 9.26
CA MET A 458 22.27 7.38 8.76
C MET A 458 22.63 7.81 7.33
N ARG A 459 21.64 7.87 6.44
CA ARG A 459 21.83 8.30 5.05
C ARG A 459 22.29 9.75 4.94
N MET A 460 21.97 10.61 5.91
CA MET A 460 22.40 12.01 6.02
C MET A 460 23.71 12.19 6.80
N GLY A 461 24.34 11.10 7.26
CA GLY A 461 25.57 11.15 8.06
C GLY A 461 25.42 11.73 9.45
N LYS A 462 24.19 11.84 9.98
CA LYS A 462 23.93 12.26 11.36
C LYS A 462 24.21 11.14 12.36
N ASN A 463 23.98 9.90 11.94
CA ASN A 463 24.26 8.69 12.72
C ASN A 463 25.33 7.85 12.04
N THR A 464 26.15 7.16 12.83
CA THR A 464 27.15 6.21 12.33
C THR A 464 26.48 4.91 11.89
N ASP A 465 26.79 4.43 10.69
CA ASP A 465 26.26 3.17 10.16
C ASP A 465 27.19 1.99 10.49
N VAL A 466 27.05 1.45 11.70
CA VAL A 466 27.89 0.33 12.17
C VAL A 466 27.48 -1.01 11.54
N ASN A 467 26.19 -1.19 11.24
CA ASN A 467 25.60 -2.46 10.82
C ASN A 467 25.27 -2.54 9.32
N ASN A 468 25.70 -1.55 8.53
CA ASN A 468 25.35 -1.41 7.12
C ASN A 468 23.81 -1.38 6.92
N GLU A 469 23.13 -0.62 7.77
CA GLU A 469 21.68 -0.41 7.76
C GLU A 469 21.27 0.73 6.81
N ALA A 470 22.20 1.59 6.37
CA ALA A 470 21.93 2.58 5.33
C ALA A 470 21.63 1.91 3.97
N ARG A 471 22.09 0.67 3.77
CA ARG A 471 21.81 -0.16 2.58
C ARG A 471 20.59 -1.05 2.79
N THR A 472 19.72 -1.12 1.78
CA THR A 472 18.66 -2.15 1.71
C THR A 472 19.26 -3.54 1.54
N MET A 473 18.44 -4.60 1.65
CA MET A 473 18.94 -5.95 1.39
C MET A 473 19.50 -6.09 -0.03
N GLY A 474 18.78 -5.57 -1.04
CA GLY A 474 19.23 -5.62 -2.43
C GLY A 474 20.55 -4.88 -2.63
N MET A 475 20.71 -3.69 -2.03
CA MET A 475 21.98 -2.95 -2.09
C MET A 475 23.14 -3.75 -1.48
N ARG A 476 22.91 -4.49 -0.39
CA ARG A 476 23.94 -5.33 0.24
C ARG A 476 24.35 -6.52 -0.63
N VAL A 477 23.40 -7.17 -1.29
CA VAL A 477 23.70 -8.28 -2.23
C VAL A 477 24.54 -7.79 -3.40
N PHE A 478 24.17 -6.64 -3.96
CA PHE A 478 24.76 -6.07 -5.16
C PHE A 478 25.84 -5.02 -4.87
N GLN A 479 26.38 -5.00 -3.65
CA GLN A 479 27.33 -3.99 -3.20
C GLN A 479 28.57 -3.89 -4.11
N GLY A 480 28.90 -2.69 -4.58
CA GLY A 480 30.02 -2.44 -5.48
C GLY A 480 29.83 -2.96 -6.91
N THR A 481 28.61 -3.35 -7.29
CA THR A 481 28.27 -3.68 -8.68
C THR A 481 27.57 -2.50 -9.38
N LYS A 482 27.53 -2.53 -10.71
CA LYS A 482 26.84 -1.51 -11.52
C LYS A 482 25.32 -1.45 -11.32
N ILE A 483 24.74 -2.34 -10.51
CA ILE A 483 23.30 -2.43 -10.27
C ILE A 483 22.91 -2.21 -8.80
N GLU A 484 23.85 -1.85 -7.91
CA GLU A 484 23.53 -1.53 -6.51
C GLU A 484 22.44 -0.46 -6.40
N TRP A 485 22.55 0.59 -7.22
CA TRP A 485 21.63 1.72 -7.28
C TRP A 485 20.17 1.30 -7.52
N PHE A 486 19.93 0.22 -8.27
CA PHE A 486 18.57 -0.23 -8.60
C PHE A 486 17.76 -0.57 -7.35
N PHE A 487 18.43 -1.00 -6.28
CA PHE A 487 17.85 -1.42 -5.01
C PHE A 487 17.78 -0.32 -3.97
N ASP A 488 18.25 0.89 -4.29
CA ASP A 488 18.16 2.04 -3.40
C ASP A 488 16.79 2.73 -3.59
N PRO A 489 15.97 2.89 -2.52
CA PRO A 489 14.70 3.58 -2.60
C PRO A 489 14.84 5.10 -2.85
N LEU A 490 16.06 5.65 -2.68
CA LEU A 490 16.38 7.06 -2.99
C LEU A 490 17.10 7.24 -4.33
N ALA A 491 17.54 6.16 -5.00
CA ALA A 491 18.34 6.23 -6.22
C ALA A 491 17.75 7.16 -7.25
#